data_AF-A0A969AQ98-F1
#
_entry.id   AF-A0A969AQ98-F1
#
_cell.length_a   1.000
_cell.length_b   1.000
_cell.length_c   1.000
_cell.angle_alpha   90.00
_cell.angle_beta   90.00
_cell.angle_gamma   90.00
#
_symmetry.space_group_name_H-M   'P 1'
#
loop_
_entity.id
_entity.type
_entity.pdbx_description
1 polymer ?
#
loop_
_entity_poly.entity_id
_entity_poly.type
_entity_poly.pdbx_seq_one_letter_code
_entity_poly.pdbx_strand_id
1 'polypeptide(L)' 'MTLQELIQEAQQLHWQEQFRLAARLLQWAEVKMQAQADVPSSPQRQPDLHPGAFVMRDGFDEPLPDSFCLGEG' A
#
# COMPACT_ATOMS: atom_id res chain seq x y z
N MET A 1 13.63 -21.18 3.74
CA MET A 1 12.69 -20.89 2.65
C MET A 1 13.06 -19.57 2.00
N THR A 2 13.71 -19.66 0.85
CA THR A 2 13.97 -18.53 -0.04
C THR A 2 12.82 -18.39 -1.04
N LEU A 3 12.68 -17.22 -1.66
CA LEU A 3 11.69 -17.01 -2.74
C LEU A 3 11.89 -18.01 -3.89
N GLN A 4 13.13 -18.38 -4.16
CA GLN A 4 13.49 -19.33 -5.22
C GLN A 4 12.95 -20.73 -4.92
N GLU A 5 13.06 -21.19 -3.67
CA GLU A 5 12.51 -22.47 -3.22
C GLU A 5 10.99 -22.48 -3.36
N LEU A 6 10.30 -21.40 -2.98
CA LEU A 6 8.85 -21.28 -3.11
C LEU A 6 8.36 -21.31 -4.57
N ILE A 7 9.07 -20.65 -5.48
CA ILE A 7 8.75 -20.68 -6.92
C ILE A 7 8.94 -22.09 -7.45
N GLN A 8 10.00 -22.77 -7.04
CA GLN A 8 10.30 -24.12 -7.47
C GLN A 8 9.26 -25.12 -6.97
N GLU A 9 8.81 -25.00 -5.72
CA GLU A 9 7.72 -25.80 -5.16
C GLU A 9 6.38 -25.53 -5.88
N ALA A 10 6.08 -24.26 -6.20
CA ALA A 10 4.87 -23.90 -6.94
C ALA A 10 4.84 -24.51 -8.35
N GLN A 11 5.99 -24.68 -9.00
CA GLN A 11 6.11 -25.35 -10.31
C GLN A 11 5.91 -26.87 -10.24
N GLN A 12 6.04 -27.47 -9.06
CA GLN A 12 5.77 -28.90 -8.87
C GLN A 12 4.28 -29.22 -8.63
N LEU A 13 3.44 -28.20 -8.43
CA LEU A 13 2.00 -28.37 -8.27
C LEU A 13 1.32 -28.87 -9.55
N HIS A 14 0.13 -29.46 -9.42
CA HIS A 14 -0.66 -29.86 -10.57
C HIS A 14 -1.10 -28.63 -11.40
N TRP A 15 -1.22 -28.76 -12.71
CA TRP A 15 -1.52 -27.64 -13.61
C TRP A 15 -2.76 -26.81 -13.20
N GLN A 16 -3.82 -27.47 -12.73
CA GLN A 16 -5.03 -26.79 -12.23
C GLN A 16 -4.76 -25.94 -10.98
N GLU A 17 -3.89 -26.41 -10.09
CA GLU A 17 -3.50 -25.69 -8.88
C GLU A 17 -2.60 -24.51 -9.21
N GLN A 18 -1.67 -24.68 -10.16
CA GLN A 18 -0.84 -23.59 -10.69
C GLN A 18 -1.70 -22.49 -11.30
N PHE A 19 -2.69 -22.86 -12.12
CA PHE A 19 -3.58 -21.88 -12.74
C PHE A 19 -4.42 -21.13 -11.69
N ARG A 20 -4.96 -21.85 -10.70
CA ARG A 20 -5.72 -21.24 -9.60
C ARG A 20 -4.86 -20.30 -8.75
N LEU A 21 -3.61 -20.68 -8.50
CA LEU A 21 -2.66 -19.85 -7.77
C LEU A 21 -2.31 -18.58 -8.56
N ALA A 22 -2.02 -18.72 -9.86
CA ALA A 22 -1.72 -17.59 -10.75
C ALA A 22 -2.89 -16.60 -10.82
N ALA A 23 -4.12 -17.08 -10.97
CA ALA A 23 -5.32 -16.23 -10.98
C ALA A 23 -5.48 -15.46 -9.66
N ARG A 24 -5.23 -16.11 -8.52
CA ARG A 24 -5.30 -15.47 -7.21
C ARG A 24 -4.20 -14.43 -6.99
N LEU A 25 -3.00 -14.68 -7.52
CA LEU A 25 -1.89 -13.72 -7.47
C LEU A 25 -2.17 -12.48 -8.33
N LEU A 26 -2.76 -12.65 -9.52
CA LEU A 26 -3.21 -11.54 -10.35
C LEU A 26 -4.24 -10.66 -9.64
N GLN A 27 -5.27 -11.27 -9.05
CA GLN A 27 -6.28 -10.53 -8.28
C GLN A 27 -5.67 -9.77 -7.11
N TRP A 28 -4.73 -10.40 -6.39
CA TRP A 28 -4.02 -9.75 -5.29
C TRP A 28 -3.16 -8.57 -5.78
N ALA A 29 -2.48 -8.71 -6.92
CA ALA A 29 -1.66 -7.65 -7.50
C ALA A 29 -2.51 -6.45 -7.92
N GLU A 30 -3.67 -6.67 -8.54
CA GLU A 30 -4.61 -5.60 -8.92
C GLU A 30 -5.07 -4.79 -7.70
N VAL A 31 -5.46 -5.47 -6.62
CA VAL A 31 -5.86 -4.83 -5.36
C VAL A 31 -4.71 -4.03 -4.75
N LYS A 32 -3.49 -4.58 -4.74
CA LYS A 32 -2.31 -3.88 -4.21
C LYS A 32 -1.89 -2.68 -5.04
N MET A 33 -1.98 -2.76 -6.35
CA MET A 33 -1.69 -1.63 -7.25
C MET A 33 -2.73 -0.51 -7.12
N GLN A 34 -4.01 -0.83 -6.95
CA GLN A 34 -5.05 0.17 -6.66
C GLN A 34 -4.82 0.84 -5.31
N ALA A 35 -4.49 0.08 -4.26
CA ALA A 35 -4.16 0.64 -2.95
C ALA A 35 -2.92 1.56 -2.98
N GLN A 36 -1.98 1.32 -3.90
CA GLN A 36 -0.80 2.16 -4.07
C GLN A 36 -1.09 3.46 -4.85
N ALA A 37 -2.12 3.48 -5.69
CA ALA A 37 -2.59 4.68 -6.38
C ALA A 37 -3.39 5.63 -5.47
N ASP A 38 -3.97 5.10 -4.38
CA ASP A 38 -4.69 5.87 -3.35
C ASP A 38 -3.77 6.44 -2.26
N VAL A 39 -2.45 6.22 -2.36
CA VAL A 39 -1.50 6.93 -1.52
C VAL A 39 -1.51 8.39 -1.98
N PRO A 40 -2.00 9.35 -1.17
CA PRO A 40 -1.95 10.75 -1.56
C PRO A 40 -0.50 11.07 -1.86
N SER A 41 -0.24 11.56 -3.08
CA SER A 41 1.08 12.00 -3.50
C SER A 41 1.69 12.81 -2.36
N SER A 42 2.79 12.29 -1.79
CA SER A 42 3.43 12.90 -0.62
C SER A 42 3.52 14.39 -0.88
N PRO A 43 2.86 15.25 -0.06
CA PRO A 43 2.74 16.65 -0.39
C PRO A 43 4.15 17.20 -0.54
N GLN A 44 4.46 17.64 -1.75
CA GLN A 44 5.73 18.27 -2.08
C GLN A 44 5.93 19.39 -1.06
N ARG A 45 7.07 19.41 -0.35
CA ARG A 45 7.33 20.41 0.69
C ARG A 45 7.10 21.79 0.07
N GLN A 46 6.09 22.52 0.56
CA GLN A 46 5.85 23.90 0.11
C GLN A 46 6.91 24.80 0.74
N PRO A 47 7.78 25.43 -0.06
CA PRO A 47 8.64 26.48 0.45
C PRO A 47 7.79 27.70 0.87
N ASP A 48 8.34 28.56 1.72
CA ASP A 48 7.77 29.86 2.15
C ASP A 48 6.55 29.83 3.11
N LEU A 49 6.45 28.81 3.96
CA LEU A 49 5.54 28.84 5.12
C LEU A 49 6.05 29.82 6.21
N HIS A 50 5.66 31.09 6.12
CA HIS A 50 5.86 32.09 7.16
C HIS A 50 4.64 32.20 8.10
N PRO A 51 4.74 32.83 9.29
CA PRO A 51 3.57 33.10 10.13
C PRO A 51 2.46 33.78 9.31
N GLY A 52 1.25 33.20 9.29
CA GLY A 52 0.13 33.62 8.44
C GLY A 52 -0.08 32.81 7.15
N ALA A 53 0.84 31.93 6.77
CA ALA A 53 0.74 31.07 5.58
C ALA A 53 0.28 29.63 5.88
N PHE A 54 -0.13 29.33 7.11
CA PHE A 54 -0.64 28.00 7.45
C PHE A 54 -2.03 27.82 6.86
N VAL A 55 -2.23 26.72 6.13
CA VAL A 55 -3.55 26.31 5.64
C VAL A 55 -4.07 25.26 6.62
N MET A 56 -5.05 25.61 7.44
CA MET A 56 -5.80 24.61 8.20
C MET A 56 -6.71 23.86 7.23
N ARG A 57 -6.60 22.53 7.23
CA ARG A 57 -7.51 21.66 6.49
C ARG A 57 -8.80 21.51 7.29
N ASP A 58 -9.90 21.25 6.59
CA ASP A 58 -11.26 21.14 7.18
C ASP A 58 -11.43 20.03 8.23
N GLY A 59 -10.42 19.17 8.42
CA GLY A 59 -10.39 18.10 9.43
C GLY A 59 -9.26 18.23 10.46
N PHE A 60 -8.69 19.42 10.67
CA PHE A 60 -7.63 19.59 11.69
C PHE A 60 -8.09 19.22 13.11
N ASP A 61 -9.38 19.44 13.40
CA ASP A 61 -9.98 19.11 14.70
C ASP A 61 -10.47 17.67 14.79
N GLU A 62 -10.38 16.88 13.71
CA GLU A 62 -10.77 15.47 13.74
C GLU A 62 -9.74 14.64 14.52
N PRO A 63 -10.18 13.63 15.29
CA PRO A 63 -9.27 12.76 16.01
C PRO A 63 -8.36 12.02 15.03
N LEU A 64 -7.06 12.01 15.33
CA LEU A 64 -6.09 11.27 14.54
C LEU A 64 -6.44 9.77 14.55
N PRO A 65 -6.28 9.06 13.42
CA PRO A 65 -6.58 7.65 13.34
C PRO A 65 -5.64 6.84 14.24
N ASP A 66 -6.12 5.71 14.78
CA ASP A 66 -5.35 4.87 15.71
C ASP A 66 -3.99 4.42 15.16
N SER A 67 -3.90 4.21 13.84
CA SER A 67 -2.65 3.86 13.14
C SER A 67 -1.56 4.94 13.28
N PHE A 68 -1.93 6.22 13.39
CA PHE A 68 -0.98 7.30 13.67
C PHE A 68 -0.37 7.17 15.06
N CYS A 69 -1.18 6.80 16.07
CA CYS A 69 -0.69 6.58 17.44
C CYS A 69 0.21 5.34 17.54
N LEU A 70 0.01 4.34 16.69
CA LEU A 70 0.77 3.09 16.67
C LEU A 70 2.04 3.14 15.80
N GLY A 71 2.23 4.21 15.01
CA GLY A 71 3.45 4.43 14.23
C GLY A 71 3.61 3.48 13.03
N GLU A 72 2.50 2.94 12.52
CA GLU A 72 2.51 2.03 11.37
C GLU A 72 2.37 2.85 10.07
N GLY A 73 3.31 2.68 9.14
CA GLY A 73 3.39 3.41 7.86
C GLY A 73 3.70 2.53 6.68
#